data_AF-A0A965ELL3-F1
#
_entry.id   AF-A0A965ELL3-F1
#
_cell.length_a   1.000
_cell.length_b   1.000
_cell.length_c   1.000
_cell.angle_alpha   90.00
_cell.angle_beta   90.00
_cell.angle_gamma   90.00
#
_symmetry.space_group_name_H-M   'P 1'
#
loop_
_entity.id
_entity.type
_entity.pdbx_description
1 polymer ?
#
loop_
_entity_poly.entity_id
_entity_poly.type
_entity_poly.pdbx_seq_one_letter_code
_entity_poly.pdbx_strand_id
1 'polypeptide(L)'
;MASTSATATASWDGGSSPMNASYGKLMMWFFLLSDAFTFSALLITYGLVRSSHAAYEGAVNAFTFSQTYWPVPEKVFEAVPFLHGMELPLVFVGIMTFILIMSSVTMVLAVEAGHRMDRAAVEKWMLWTILGGITFLSCQAWEWAHFIHGTDAGSVLSNGAKVFGANLSINQYGPPDFAGFFFFITGFHGFHVFSGVLLN
;
A
#
# COMPACT_ATOMS: atom_id res chain seq x y z
N MET A 1 -44.53 -25.58 50.68
CA MET A 1 -43.72 -24.56 49.97
C MET A 1 -42.47 -25.24 49.45
N ALA A 2 -42.41 -25.53 48.15
CA ALA A 2 -41.21 -26.06 47.51
C ALA A 2 -40.57 -24.93 46.71
N SER A 3 -39.36 -24.53 47.11
CA SER A 3 -38.54 -23.52 46.44
C SER A 3 -37.95 -24.11 45.17
N THR A 4 -38.40 -23.65 44.00
CA THR A 4 -37.74 -23.90 42.72
C THR A 4 -36.49 -23.01 42.65
N SER A 5 -35.32 -23.60 42.94
CA SER A 5 -34.04 -23.01 42.62
C SER A 5 -33.90 -22.94 41.09
N ALA A 6 -33.90 -21.73 40.53
CA ALA A 6 -33.54 -21.50 39.14
C ALA A 6 -32.06 -21.88 38.95
N THR A 7 -31.81 -23.03 38.33
CA THR A 7 -30.48 -23.44 37.91
C THR A 7 -29.98 -22.44 36.87
N ALA A 8 -28.97 -21.64 37.24
CA ALA A 8 -28.27 -20.80 36.29
C ALA A 8 -27.65 -21.71 35.22
N THR A 9 -28.18 -21.68 34.01
CA THR A 9 -27.59 -22.36 32.86
C THR A 9 -26.21 -21.74 32.63
N ALA A 10 -25.17 -22.53 32.90
CA ALA A 10 -23.80 -22.19 32.57
C ALA A 10 -23.75 -21.84 31.07
N SER A 11 -23.20 -20.67 30.73
CA SER A 11 -23.35 -20.04 29.42
C SER A 11 -22.59 -20.73 28.28
N TRP A 12 -22.09 -21.95 28.49
CA TRP A 12 -21.37 -22.68 27.45
C TRP A 12 -21.40 -24.20 27.66
N ASP A 13 -22.22 -24.87 26.83
CA ASP A 13 -22.30 -26.33 26.62
C ASP A 13 -21.92 -26.67 25.16
N GLY A 14 -20.95 -25.96 24.59
CA GLY A 14 -20.49 -26.17 23.21
C GLY A 14 -21.47 -25.75 22.09
N GLY A 15 -22.67 -25.26 22.41
CA GLY A 15 -23.71 -24.88 21.43
C GLY A 15 -23.83 -23.39 21.09
N SER A 16 -23.32 -22.48 21.92
CA SER A 16 -23.35 -21.03 21.69
C SER A 16 -21.93 -20.45 21.67
N SER A 17 -21.64 -19.60 20.67
CA SER A 17 -20.30 -19.02 20.55
C SER A 17 -19.99 -18.15 21.79
N PRO A 18 -18.80 -18.25 22.41
CA PRO A 18 -18.48 -17.58 23.67
C PRO A 18 -18.57 -16.04 23.65
N MET A 19 -18.83 -15.41 22.50
CA MET A 19 -18.96 -13.96 22.32
C MET A 19 -20.05 -13.53 21.33
N ASN A 20 -20.99 -14.41 20.94
CA ASN A 20 -22.01 -14.15 19.90
C ASN A 20 -21.44 -13.61 18.56
N ALA A 21 -20.18 -13.89 18.24
CA ALA A 21 -19.56 -13.49 16.98
C ALA A 21 -19.86 -14.52 15.88
N SER A 22 -20.40 -14.08 14.75
CA SER A 22 -20.58 -14.94 13.57
C SER A 22 -19.23 -15.44 13.06
N TYR A 23 -19.17 -16.70 12.62
CA TYR A 23 -17.99 -17.32 12.02
C TYR A 23 -17.37 -16.45 10.92
N GLY A 24 -18.18 -15.88 10.03
CA GLY A 24 -17.70 -15.02 8.94
C GLY A 24 -17.02 -13.74 9.45
N LYS A 25 -17.56 -13.12 10.51
CA LYS A 25 -16.94 -11.95 11.14
C LYS A 25 -15.61 -12.31 11.79
N LEU A 26 -15.54 -13.46 12.47
CA LEU A 26 -14.32 -13.95 13.10
C LEU A 26 -13.23 -14.26 12.07
N MET A 27 -13.56 -14.96 10.99
CA MET A 27 -12.61 -15.29 9.92
C MET A 27 -12.10 -14.04 9.20
N MET A 28 -12.94 -13.01 9.03
CA MET A 28 -12.49 -11.72 8.48
C MET A 28 -11.43 -11.07 9.39
N TRP A 29 -11.61 -11.09 10.71
CA TRP A 29 -10.60 -10.58 11.64
C TRP A 29 -9.28 -11.35 11.58
N PHE A 30 -9.33 -12.69 11.49
CA PHE A 30 -8.13 -13.50 11.32
C PHE A 30 -7.41 -13.16 10.01
N PHE A 31 -8.15 -13.02 8.92
CA PHE A 31 -7.61 -12.62 7.62
C PHE A 31 -6.94 -11.24 7.67
N LEU A 32 -7.61 -10.23 8.23
CA LEU A 32 -7.06 -8.89 8.37
C LEU A 32 -5.82 -8.86 9.27
N LEU A 33 -5.80 -9.66 10.34
CA LEU A 33 -4.64 -9.77 11.22
C LEU A 33 -3.46 -10.45 10.51
N SER A 34 -3.71 -11.50 9.71
CA SER A 34 -2.65 -12.12 8.93
C SER A 34 -2.04 -11.16 7.91
N ASP A 35 -2.87 -10.37 7.20
CA ASP A 35 -2.38 -9.34 6.28
C ASP A 35 -1.53 -8.29 7.00
N ALA A 36 -1.98 -7.82 8.17
CA ALA A 36 -1.23 -6.87 8.98
C ALA A 36 0.15 -7.41 9.39
N PHE A 37 0.24 -8.70 9.76
CA PHE A 37 1.53 -9.33 10.05
C PHE A 37 2.42 -9.47 8.82
N THR A 38 1.86 -9.80 7.65
CA THR A 38 2.63 -9.86 6.41
C THR A 38 3.21 -8.49 6.04
N PHE A 39 2.41 -7.42 6.08
CA PHE A 39 2.93 -6.05 5.86
C PHE A 39 3.96 -5.64 6.92
N SER A 40 3.74 -6.01 8.18
CA SER A 40 4.69 -5.72 9.27
C SER A 40 6.04 -6.38 9.02
N ALA A 41 6.07 -7.65 8.62
CA ALA A 41 7.30 -8.37 8.31
C ALA A 41 8.08 -7.69 7.16
N LEU A 42 7.37 -7.26 6.11
CA LEU A 42 7.98 -6.54 4.99
C LEU A 42 8.54 -5.18 5.40
N LEU A 43 7.80 -4.40 6.19
CA LEU A 43 8.22 -3.07 6.64
C LEU A 43 9.36 -3.13 7.65
N ILE A 44 9.36 -4.11 8.57
CA ILE A 44 10.46 -4.33 9.50
C ILE A 44 11.73 -4.71 8.74
N THR A 45 11.62 -5.63 7.76
CA THR A 45 12.76 -6.04 6.94
C THR A 45 13.31 -4.87 6.14
N TYR A 46 12.44 -4.08 5.49
CA TYR A 46 12.83 -2.84 4.81
C TYR A 46 13.52 -1.87 5.76
N GLY A 47 12.98 -1.66 6.97
CA GLY A 47 13.58 -0.77 7.97
C GLY A 47 14.98 -1.23 8.41
N LEU A 48 15.16 -2.53 8.65
CA LEU A 48 16.44 -3.11 9.02
C LEU A 48 17.47 -2.97 7.89
N VAL A 49 17.12 -3.35 6.65
CA VAL A 49 18.03 -3.24 5.50
C VAL A 49 18.33 -1.78 5.17
N ARG A 50 17.35 -0.88 5.25
CA ARG A 50 17.59 0.55 5.11
C ARG A 50 18.57 1.06 6.17
N SER A 51 18.44 0.61 7.42
CA SER A 51 19.32 1.04 8.51
C SER A 51 20.75 0.51 8.41
N SER A 52 20.99 -0.58 7.66
CA SER A 52 22.34 -1.10 7.42
C SER A 52 23.08 -0.38 6.29
N HIS A 53 22.39 0.44 5.49
CA HIS A 53 22.98 1.25 4.44
C HIS A 53 23.41 2.62 4.96
N ALA A 54 24.45 3.20 4.36
CA ALA A 54 24.85 4.57 4.66
C ALA A 54 23.75 5.56 4.24
N ALA A 55 23.55 6.60 5.04
CA ALA A 55 22.71 7.73 4.68
C ALA A 55 23.53 8.77 3.89
N TYR A 56 22.89 9.52 3.00
CA TYR A 56 23.51 10.67 2.38
C TYR A 56 23.60 11.84 3.38
N GLU A 57 24.81 12.37 3.59
CA GLU A 57 25.07 13.43 4.59
C GLU A 57 25.19 14.84 3.98
N GLY A 58 25.13 14.96 2.65
CA GLY A 58 25.24 16.24 1.96
C GLY A 58 23.94 17.04 1.88
N ALA A 59 23.99 18.21 1.23
CA ALA A 59 22.81 19.00 0.96
C ALA A 59 21.93 18.36 -0.13
N VAL A 60 20.61 18.34 0.05
CA VAL A 60 19.66 17.66 -0.86
C VAL A 60 19.72 18.18 -2.30
N ASN A 61 20.06 19.44 -2.51
CA ASN A 61 20.24 20.03 -3.84
C ASN A 61 21.51 19.57 -4.57
N ALA A 62 22.49 19.03 -3.83
CA ALA A 62 23.71 18.44 -4.36
C ALA A 62 23.65 16.90 -4.36
N PHE A 63 22.47 16.33 -4.06
CA PHE A 63 22.26 14.90 -4.07
C PHE A 63 22.44 14.32 -5.48
N THR A 64 23.11 13.18 -5.55
CA THR A 64 23.26 12.39 -6.76
C THR A 64 22.86 10.95 -6.44
N PHE A 65 22.33 10.19 -7.39
CA PHE A 65 22.10 8.77 -7.14
C PHE A 65 23.43 7.99 -7.10
N SER A 66 23.56 7.08 -6.13
CA SER A 66 24.75 6.22 -5.96
C SER A 66 24.36 4.86 -5.38
N GLN A 67 25.19 3.86 -5.63
CA GLN A 67 25.05 2.51 -5.05
C GLN A 67 25.53 2.43 -3.59
N THR A 68 26.23 3.46 -3.10
CA THR A 68 26.92 3.43 -1.79
C THR A 68 26.04 3.87 -0.62
N TYR A 69 24.91 4.53 -0.88
CA TYR A 69 24.00 5.03 0.15
C TYR A 69 22.54 4.87 -0.27
N TRP A 70 21.65 4.89 0.73
CA TRP A 70 20.22 4.83 0.50
C TRP A 70 19.73 6.13 -0.17
N PRO A 71 18.82 6.05 -1.16
CA PRO A 71 18.37 7.25 -1.84
C PRO A 71 17.43 8.12 -1.01
N VAL A 72 17.44 9.41 -1.36
CA VAL A 72 16.57 10.43 -0.79
C VAL A 72 15.20 10.37 -1.51
N PRO A 73 14.09 10.03 -0.82
CA PRO A 73 12.79 9.82 -1.46
C PRO A 73 12.27 11.03 -2.25
N GLU A 74 12.55 12.24 -1.79
CA GLU A 74 12.17 13.50 -2.43
C GLU A 74 12.75 13.65 -3.83
N LYS A 75 13.90 13.00 -4.10
CA LYS A 75 14.55 12.97 -5.42
C LYS A 75 14.16 11.77 -6.25
N VAL A 76 13.76 10.68 -5.60
CA VAL A 76 13.27 9.50 -6.31
C VAL A 76 11.88 9.74 -6.89
N PHE A 77 11.00 10.39 -6.13
CA PHE A 77 9.58 10.53 -6.43
C PHE A 77 9.22 11.99 -6.72
N GLU A 78 9.86 12.58 -7.73
CA GLU A 78 9.62 13.98 -8.14
C GLU A 78 8.85 14.11 -9.47
N ALA A 79 8.67 12.99 -10.19
CA ALA A 79 8.00 12.97 -11.48
C ALA A 79 6.47 13.05 -11.32
N VAL A 80 5.83 13.83 -12.18
CA VAL A 80 4.37 13.93 -12.26
C VAL A 80 3.94 13.66 -13.71
N PRO A 81 2.90 12.86 -13.96
CA PRO A 81 2.39 12.62 -15.30
C PRO A 81 2.12 13.94 -16.03
N PHE A 82 2.52 14.01 -17.31
CA PHE A 82 2.34 15.16 -18.21
C PHE A 82 3.13 16.43 -17.84
N LEU A 83 3.85 16.47 -16.72
CA LEU A 83 4.64 17.62 -16.27
C LEU A 83 6.14 17.31 -16.34
N HIS A 84 6.63 17.05 -17.56
CA HIS A 84 8.04 16.76 -17.79
C HIS A 84 8.92 17.99 -17.49
N GLY A 85 9.99 17.79 -16.73
CA GLY A 85 10.97 18.85 -16.42
C GLY A 85 10.63 19.74 -15.21
N MET A 86 9.51 19.49 -14.52
CA MET A 86 9.23 20.10 -13.22
C MET A 86 9.49 19.09 -12.10
N GLU A 87 10.55 19.32 -11.31
CA GLU A 87 10.83 18.54 -10.10
C GLU A 87 9.81 18.91 -9.02
N LEU A 88 8.82 18.04 -8.79
CA LEU A 88 7.78 18.24 -7.79
C LEU A 88 7.84 17.12 -6.74
N PRO A 89 8.70 17.26 -5.71
CA PRO A 89 8.94 16.22 -4.73
C PRO A 89 7.65 15.73 -4.05
N LEU A 90 7.40 14.43 -4.12
CA LEU A 90 6.34 13.69 -3.42
C LEU A 90 4.90 14.10 -3.80
N VAL A 91 4.70 15.04 -4.74
CA VAL A 91 3.36 15.56 -5.08
C VAL A 91 2.49 14.46 -5.69
N PHE A 92 3.01 13.70 -6.65
CA PHE A 92 2.23 12.65 -7.31
C PHE A 92 1.83 11.53 -6.34
N VAL A 93 2.77 11.10 -5.49
CA VAL A 93 2.51 10.13 -4.42
C VAL A 93 1.45 10.66 -3.44
N GLY A 94 1.51 11.95 -3.09
CA GLY A 94 0.49 12.60 -2.26
C GLY A 94 -0.90 12.58 -2.88
N ILE A 95 -1.00 12.79 -4.21
CA ILE A 95 -2.27 12.68 -4.95
C ILE A 95 -2.79 11.24 -4.91
N MET A 96 -1.93 10.23 -5.08
CA MET A 96 -2.33 8.82 -4.97
C MET A 96 -2.91 8.49 -3.59
N THR A 97 -2.27 8.97 -2.52
CA THR A 97 -2.79 8.81 -1.15
C THR A 97 -4.13 9.51 -0.98
N PHE A 98 -4.28 10.73 -1.49
CA PHE A 98 -5.54 11.46 -1.46
C PHE A 98 -6.68 10.69 -2.15
N ILE A 99 -6.41 10.12 -3.33
CA ILE A 99 -7.38 9.30 -4.08
C ILE A 99 -7.87 8.11 -3.23
N LEU A 100 -6.97 7.36 -2.59
CA LEU A 100 -7.37 6.21 -1.75
C LEU A 100 -8.13 6.64 -0.49
N ILE A 101 -7.76 7.76 0.13
CA ILE A 101 -8.51 8.29 1.29
C ILE A 101 -9.93 8.64 0.87
N MET A 102 -10.10 9.35 -0.24
CA MET A 102 -11.42 9.69 -0.77
C MET A 102 -12.22 8.44 -1.17
N SER A 103 -11.55 7.45 -1.77
CA SER A 103 -12.14 6.15 -2.09
C SER A 103 -12.57 5.36 -0.84
N SER A 104 -11.88 5.53 0.30
CA SER A 104 -12.28 4.94 1.57
C SER A 104 -13.55 5.61 2.12
N VAL A 105 -13.66 6.92 2.00
CA VAL A 105 -14.88 7.67 2.38
C VAL A 105 -16.09 7.17 1.57
N THR A 106 -15.94 6.94 0.26
CA THR A 106 -17.04 6.44 -0.56
C THR A 106 -17.47 5.03 -0.14
N MET A 107 -16.55 4.15 0.26
CA MET A 107 -16.89 2.84 0.81
C MET A 107 -17.69 2.93 2.11
N VAL A 108 -17.31 3.83 3.03
CA VAL A 108 -18.05 4.03 4.28
C VAL A 108 -19.48 4.51 4.00
N LEU A 109 -19.67 5.41 3.04
CA LEU A 109 -20.99 5.89 2.61
C LEU A 109 -21.82 4.76 1.96
N ALA A 110 -21.18 3.85 1.22
CA ALA A 110 -21.84 2.66 0.68
C ALA A 110 -22.35 1.74 1.79
N VAL A 111 -21.51 1.44 2.79
CA VAL A 111 -21.90 0.60 3.93
C VAL A 111 -23.04 1.24 4.74
N GLU A 112 -22.98 2.55 4.96
CA GLU A 112 -24.04 3.29 5.65
C GLU A 112 -25.37 3.25 4.87
N ALA A 113 -25.34 3.45 3.55
CA ALA A 113 -26.50 3.27 2.69
C ALA A 113 -27.05 1.84 2.73
N GLY A 114 -26.17 0.84 2.83
CA GLY A 114 -26.53 -0.57 3.02
C GLY A 114 -27.31 -0.82 4.31
N HIS A 115 -26.91 -0.20 5.43
CA HIS A 115 -27.68 -0.26 6.67
C HIS A 115 -29.05 0.40 6.57
N ARG A 116 -29.20 1.43 5.72
CA ARG A 116 -30.49 2.06 5.39
C ARG A 116 -31.30 1.29 4.35
N MET A 117 -30.79 0.17 3.83
CA MET A 117 -31.39 -0.62 2.75
C MET A 117 -31.61 0.17 1.44
N ASP A 118 -30.85 1.26 1.24
CA ASP A 118 -30.93 2.08 0.02
C ASP A 118 -29.97 1.53 -1.05
N ARG A 119 -30.51 0.65 -1.91
CA ARG A 119 -29.73 -0.02 -2.95
C ARG A 119 -29.13 0.94 -3.97
N ALA A 120 -29.87 1.97 -4.39
CA ALA A 120 -29.40 2.91 -5.41
C ALA A 120 -28.22 3.74 -4.88
N ALA A 121 -28.26 4.14 -3.62
CA ALA A 121 -27.13 4.80 -2.99
C ALA A 121 -25.93 3.86 -2.81
N VAL A 122 -26.14 2.61 -2.41
CA VAL A 122 -25.07 1.60 -2.32
C VAL A 122 -24.37 1.44 -3.67
N GLU A 123 -25.11 1.18 -4.74
CA GLU A 123 -24.57 1.00 -6.10
C GLU A 123 -23.75 2.22 -6.54
N LYS A 124 -24.29 3.43 -6.32
CA LYS A 124 -23.59 4.69 -6.63
C LYS A 124 -22.26 4.80 -5.88
N TRP A 125 -22.24 4.58 -4.57
CA TRP A 125 -21.04 4.76 -3.75
C TRP A 125 -20.00 3.66 -3.97
N MET A 126 -20.45 2.43 -4.24
CA MET A 126 -19.57 1.32 -4.65
C MET A 126 -18.89 1.63 -5.98
N LEU A 127 -19.62 2.16 -6.98
CA LEU A 127 -19.04 2.56 -8.26
C LEU A 127 -17.97 3.64 -8.10
N TRP A 128 -18.20 4.64 -7.24
CA TRP A 128 -17.17 5.64 -6.93
C TRP A 128 -15.92 5.03 -6.27
N THR A 129 -16.11 4.03 -5.42
CA THR A 129 -15.01 3.31 -4.77
C THR A 129 -14.18 2.52 -5.79
N ILE A 130 -14.85 1.81 -6.72
CA ILE A 130 -14.20 1.08 -7.82
C ILE A 130 -13.40 2.06 -8.70
N LEU A 131 -14.00 3.20 -9.08
CA LEU A 131 -13.32 4.21 -9.89
C LEU A 131 -12.09 4.79 -9.18
N GLY A 132 -12.18 5.05 -7.87
CA GLY A 132 -11.04 5.48 -7.05
C GLY A 132 -9.92 4.45 -7.06
N GLY A 133 -10.24 3.17 -6.85
CA GLY A 133 -9.27 2.06 -6.91
C GLY A 133 -8.62 1.89 -8.28
N ILE A 134 -9.38 1.93 -9.38
CA ILE A 134 -8.83 1.86 -10.75
C ILE A 134 -7.91 3.05 -11.04
N THR A 135 -8.29 4.25 -10.60
CA THR A 135 -7.47 5.45 -10.77
C THR A 135 -6.15 5.30 -10.03
N PHE A 136 -6.17 4.85 -8.77
CA PHE A 136 -4.97 4.58 -8.00
C PHE A 136 -4.07 3.52 -8.67
N LEU A 137 -4.63 2.39 -9.12
CA LEU A 137 -3.87 1.35 -9.80
C LEU A 137 -3.22 1.85 -11.10
N SER A 138 -3.91 2.72 -11.83
CA SER A 138 -3.38 3.35 -13.05
C SER A 138 -2.21 4.28 -12.74
N CYS A 139 -2.33 5.10 -11.69
CA CYS A 139 -1.24 5.93 -11.20
C CYS A 139 -0.04 5.09 -10.76
N GLN A 140 -0.28 4.01 -10.02
CA GLN A 140 0.78 3.11 -9.56
C GLN A 140 1.47 2.40 -10.73
N ALA A 141 0.71 1.95 -11.74
CA ALA A 141 1.27 1.34 -12.94
C ALA A 141 2.14 2.32 -13.73
N TRP A 142 1.72 3.58 -13.82
CA TRP A 142 2.53 4.64 -14.43
C TRP A 142 3.82 4.91 -13.65
N GLU A 143 3.73 5.04 -12.32
CA GLU A 143 4.90 5.26 -11.45
C GLU A 143 5.92 4.13 -11.63
N TRP A 144 5.45 2.88 -11.63
CA TRP A 144 6.28 1.72 -11.89
C TRP A 144 6.92 1.74 -13.28
N ALA A 145 6.14 2.02 -14.33
CA ALA A 145 6.67 2.09 -15.69
C ALA A 145 7.74 3.20 -15.83
N HIS A 146 7.51 4.36 -15.23
CA HIS A 146 8.47 5.46 -15.19
C HIS A 146 9.74 5.05 -14.43
N PHE A 147 9.58 4.42 -13.27
CA PHE A 147 10.69 3.94 -12.44
C PHE A 147 11.51 2.84 -13.14
N ILE A 148 10.85 1.92 -13.85
CA ILE A 148 11.48 0.82 -14.61
C ILE A 148 12.20 1.31 -15.87
N HIS A 149 11.62 2.26 -16.62
CA HIS A 149 12.27 2.82 -17.81
C HIS A 149 13.43 3.73 -17.44
N GLY A 150 13.24 4.54 -16.41
CA GLY A 150 14.24 5.43 -15.88
C GLY A 150 14.47 6.72 -16.65
N THR A 151 15.63 7.33 -16.40
CA THR A 151 15.98 8.65 -16.96
C THR A 151 16.83 8.51 -18.21
N ASP A 152 16.71 9.43 -19.17
CA ASP A 152 17.51 9.42 -20.40
C ASP A 152 19.02 9.55 -20.14
N ALA A 153 19.40 10.18 -19.01
CA ALA A 153 20.78 10.34 -18.60
C ALA A 153 21.41 9.03 -18.08
N GLY A 154 20.61 8.18 -17.43
CA GLY A 154 21.06 7.01 -16.70
C GLY A 154 22.02 7.35 -15.54
N SER A 155 22.47 6.34 -14.81
CA SER A 155 23.53 6.47 -13.80
C SER A 155 24.74 5.60 -14.15
N VAL A 156 25.95 6.04 -13.76
CA VAL A 156 27.20 5.32 -14.05
C VAL A 156 27.60 4.53 -12.80
N LEU A 157 27.74 3.21 -12.94
CA LEU A 157 28.25 2.33 -11.91
C LEU A 157 29.76 2.53 -11.70
N SER A 158 30.26 2.05 -10.57
CA SER A 158 31.70 2.09 -10.23
C SER A 158 32.60 1.37 -11.24
N ASN A 159 32.07 0.43 -12.01
CA ASN A 159 32.76 -0.27 -13.10
C ASN A 159 32.68 0.46 -14.46
N GLY A 160 32.10 1.67 -14.50
CA GLY A 160 31.92 2.47 -15.72
C GLY A 160 30.71 2.09 -16.57
N ALA A 161 29.94 1.05 -16.20
CA ALA A 161 28.73 0.68 -16.92
C ALA A 161 27.60 1.68 -16.66
N LYS A 162 26.90 2.08 -17.72
CA LYS A 162 25.68 2.90 -17.62
C LYS A 162 24.48 2.03 -17.30
N VAL A 163 23.68 2.47 -16.34
CA VAL A 163 22.46 1.84 -15.87
C VAL A 163 21.28 2.77 -16.15
N PHE A 164 20.19 2.18 -16.62
CA PHE A 164 18.93 2.87 -16.88
C PHE A 164 17.82 2.16 -16.12
N GLY A 165 16.96 2.95 -15.50
CA GLY A 165 15.79 2.43 -14.81
C GLY A 165 16.13 1.61 -13.57
N ALA A 166 15.12 0.89 -13.09
CA ALA A 166 15.23 0.03 -11.93
C ALA A 166 14.54 -1.31 -12.16
N ASN A 167 15.21 -2.36 -11.72
CA ASN A 167 14.71 -3.72 -11.63
C ASN A 167 15.31 -4.38 -10.37
N LEU A 168 15.07 -5.68 -10.19
CA LEU A 168 15.49 -6.42 -8.99
C LEU A 168 17.00 -6.64 -8.87
N SER A 169 17.77 -6.44 -9.94
CA SER A 169 19.21 -6.67 -9.96
C SER A 169 20.01 -5.39 -10.18
N ILE A 170 19.41 -4.43 -10.88
CA ILE A 170 20.05 -3.20 -11.32
C ILE A 170 19.11 -2.05 -10.99
N ASN A 171 19.62 -1.02 -10.31
CA ASN A 171 18.83 0.13 -9.92
C ASN A 171 19.62 1.43 -10.15
N GLN A 172 19.12 2.31 -11.02
CA GLN A 172 19.77 3.58 -11.29
C GLN A 172 19.70 4.55 -10.09
N TYR A 173 18.69 4.38 -9.24
CA TYR A 173 18.35 5.32 -8.17
C TYR A 173 18.99 4.96 -6.83
N GLY A 174 19.81 3.92 -6.74
CA GLY A 174 20.35 3.47 -5.46
C GLY A 174 20.76 2.00 -5.48
N PRO A 175 21.07 1.41 -4.32
CA PRO A 175 21.31 -0.03 -4.22
C PRO A 175 20.12 -0.84 -4.75
N PRO A 176 20.33 -2.03 -5.34
CA PRO A 176 19.24 -2.89 -5.85
C PRO A 176 18.19 -3.23 -4.79
N ASP A 177 18.62 -3.33 -3.52
CA ASP A 177 17.73 -3.57 -2.38
C ASP A 177 16.60 -2.53 -2.29
N PHE A 178 16.89 -1.25 -2.58
CA PHE A 178 15.86 -0.20 -2.59
C PHE A 178 14.74 -0.52 -3.58
N ALA A 179 15.10 -0.84 -4.84
CA ALA A 179 14.14 -1.20 -5.87
C ALA A 179 13.40 -2.49 -5.51
N GLY A 180 14.11 -3.49 -4.96
CA GLY A 180 13.52 -4.74 -4.48
C GLY A 180 12.41 -4.52 -3.45
N PHE A 181 12.70 -3.76 -2.38
CA PHE A 181 11.69 -3.44 -1.36
C PHE A 181 10.57 -2.56 -1.89
N PHE A 182 10.90 -1.55 -2.72
CA PHE A 182 9.89 -0.68 -3.32
C PHE A 182 8.88 -1.49 -4.14
N PHE A 183 9.33 -2.30 -5.09
CA PHE A 183 8.44 -3.09 -5.95
C PHE A 183 7.70 -4.17 -5.16
N PHE A 184 8.34 -4.82 -4.19
CA PHE A 184 7.69 -5.89 -3.45
C PHE A 184 6.59 -5.35 -2.51
N ILE A 185 6.89 -4.32 -1.72
CA ILE A 185 5.93 -3.76 -0.75
C ILE A 185 4.78 -3.08 -1.48
N THR A 186 5.07 -2.20 -2.44
CA THR A 186 4.03 -1.48 -3.18
C THR A 186 3.27 -2.40 -4.13
N GLY A 187 3.92 -3.44 -4.68
CA GLY A 187 3.30 -4.44 -5.54
C GLY A 187 2.33 -5.33 -4.76
N PHE A 188 2.75 -5.79 -3.58
CA PHE A 188 1.87 -6.55 -2.68
C PHE A 188 0.66 -5.70 -2.25
N HIS A 189 0.87 -4.43 -1.91
CA HIS A 189 -0.23 -3.49 -1.64
C HIS A 189 -1.15 -3.30 -2.86
N GLY A 190 -0.58 -3.06 -4.04
CA GLY A 190 -1.34 -2.92 -5.29
C GLY A 190 -2.19 -4.15 -5.60
N PHE A 191 -1.71 -5.36 -5.29
CA PHE A 191 -2.48 -6.58 -5.43
C PHE A 191 -3.70 -6.64 -4.48
N HIS A 192 -3.58 -6.12 -3.25
CA HIS A 192 -4.74 -6.01 -2.34
C HIS A 192 -5.77 -5.03 -2.89
N VAL A 193 -5.32 -3.87 -3.38
CA VAL A 193 -6.22 -2.88 -4.00
C VAL A 193 -6.89 -3.46 -5.24
N PHE A 194 -6.14 -4.14 -6.11
CA PHE A 194 -6.68 -4.82 -7.29
C PHE A 194 -7.74 -5.86 -6.92
N SER A 195 -7.46 -6.72 -5.94
CA SER A 195 -8.42 -7.71 -5.46
C SER A 195 -9.66 -7.03 -4.87
N GLY A 196 -9.49 -5.95 -4.12
CA GLY A 196 -10.60 -5.15 -3.58
C GLY A 196 -11.45 -4.49 -4.67
N VAL A 197 -10.85 -4.06 -5.77
CA VAL A 197 -11.57 -3.52 -6.94
C VAL A 197 -12.37 -4.61 -7.63
N LEU A 198 -11.83 -5.83 -7.77
CA LEU A 198 -12.52 -6.95 -8.42
C LEU A 198 -13.69 -7.52 -7.61
N LEU A 199 -13.60 -7.45 -6.28
CA LEU A 199 -14.60 -8.02 -5.37
C LEU A 199 -15.75 -7.04 -5.03
N ASN A 200 -15.58 -5.75 -5.33
CA ASN A 200 -16.61 -4.72 -5.16
C ASN A 200 -17.65 -4.77 -6.30
#